data_AF-A0A813LZB8-F1
#
_entry.id   AF-A0A813LZB8-F1
#
_cell.length_a   1.000
_cell.length_b   1.000
_cell.length_c   1.000
_cell.angle_alpha   90.00
_cell.angle_beta   90.00
_cell.angle_gamma   90.00
#
_symmetry.space_group_name_H-M   'P 1'
#
loop_
_entity.id
_entity.type
_entity.pdbx_description
1 polymer ?
#
loop_
_entity_poly.entity_id
_entity_poly.type
_entity_poly.pdbx_seq_one_letter_code
_entity_poly.pdbx_strand_id
1 'polypeptide(L)'
;MKEFLLSRLGHDNTLLNEIFNKIDPITQQILTRLDRYERWELVVISVLMTYVGMRFRYFLLDLDKGLWDYMKKQVFKLSKKLPFLNAKIMSELDKTKHGLEEDILKSNKGELFVQKLPSLGLGIDKTLETIEQKYVKLNDLNWKNGAVSGCVYGADDNLTLLTTKVYEKFAWSNPMHADVFPDVRKMEAEVVRMVCNLFHGDEDSCGTMTTGGTESIMLACKAYRELAYSKGIQRPEMVVPVTAHAAFDKAANFFRIKIHHVPVDPITKKVNPKVLKSYINSNTCMIAGSAPNFPHGSIDPIEQLSKIACDYKIPLHVDACLGGFLIAFMQDAGFKLPLFDFRLPGVTSISCDTHKYGYTPKGSSVIMYRSTEYRKNQYFSAVEWPGGIYVSPTFAGSRAGSLIAMTWATLMSIGHEGYVKITKDIIDTTRYITKAVEEIKELKLMARPDVSVVAFESSEFNIFRLLDDMTSKGWHLNALQNPSGVHIAVTKLHTLPGVAERFVNDLKSAVKDIMSKDDRQLGKVAAIYCSTQSIPDKSIIADVAYLFLDACYNTKDKPIANGSGKH
;
A
#
# COMPACT_ATOMS: atom_id res chain seq x y z
N MET A 1 -39.62 14.49 36.64
CA MET A 1 -39.84 13.54 35.53
C MET A 1 -41.13 12.73 35.71
N LYS A 2 -41.36 12.07 36.87
CA LYS A 2 -42.64 11.40 37.19
C LYS A 2 -43.85 12.30 37.02
N GLU A 3 -43.85 13.48 37.67
CA GLU A 3 -44.93 14.47 37.52
C GLU A 3 -45.11 14.95 36.07
N PHE A 4 -44.01 15.13 35.34
CA PHE A 4 -44.03 15.55 33.93
C PHE A 4 -44.60 14.48 32.99
N LEU A 5 -44.35 13.20 33.27
CA LEU A 5 -44.88 12.08 32.47
C LEU A 5 -46.35 11.81 32.81
N LEU A 6 -46.73 11.89 34.10
CA LEU A 6 -48.11 11.75 34.54
C LEU A 6 -49.00 12.89 34.05
N SER A 7 -48.49 14.12 33.95
CA SER A 7 -49.24 15.25 33.41
C SER A 7 -49.47 15.18 31.89
N ARG A 8 -48.58 14.51 31.14
CA ARG A 8 -48.71 14.32 29.68
C ARG A 8 -49.52 13.10 29.26
N LEU A 9 -49.49 12.03 30.06
CA LEU A 9 -50.06 10.71 29.70
C LEU A 9 -51.30 10.34 30.54
N GLY A 10 -51.78 11.28 31.36
CA GLY A 10 -52.91 11.10 32.27
C GLY A 10 -52.45 10.59 33.65
N HIS A 11 -52.93 11.24 34.71
CA HIS A 11 -52.59 10.88 36.10
C HIS A 11 -53.01 9.45 36.48
N ASP A 12 -54.01 8.89 35.79
CA ASP A 12 -54.54 7.53 35.98
C ASP A 12 -53.91 6.48 35.06
N ASN A 13 -52.72 6.74 34.51
CA ASN A 13 -52.01 5.74 33.72
C ASN A 13 -51.47 4.63 34.64
N THR A 14 -52.27 3.57 34.79
CA THR A 14 -52.04 2.43 35.68
C THR A 14 -50.69 1.74 35.45
N LEU A 15 -50.24 1.64 34.20
CA LEU A 15 -48.95 1.06 33.86
C LEU A 15 -47.77 1.92 34.36
N LEU A 16 -47.84 3.24 34.16
CA LEU A 16 -46.84 4.18 34.66
C LEU A 16 -46.80 4.21 36.19
N ASN A 17 -47.97 4.19 36.84
CA ASN A 17 -48.06 4.14 38.29
C ASN A 17 -47.52 2.83 38.88
N GLU A 18 -47.77 1.67 38.25
CA GLU A 18 -47.13 0.40 38.64
C GLU A 18 -45.61 0.42 38.45
N ILE A 19 -45.13 0.98 37.33
CA ILE A 19 -43.70 1.13 37.07
C ILE A 19 -43.05 2.02 38.14
N PHE A 20 -43.63 3.18 38.46
CA PHE A 20 -43.11 4.06 39.50
C PHE A 20 -43.22 3.44 40.89
N ASN A 21 -44.28 2.71 41.23
CA ASN A 21 -44.39 2.02 42.51
C ASN A 21 -43.32 0.93 42.70
N LYS A 22 -42.79 0.35 41.61
CA LYS A 22 -41.64 -0.57 41.66
C LYS A 22 -40.29 0.16 41.69
N ILE A 23 -40.18 1.34 41.07
CA ILE A 23 -38.94 2.11 40.97
C ILE A 23 -38.69 2.99 42.20
N ASP A 24 -39.74 3.58 42.79
CA ASP A 24 -39.63 4.53 43.90
C ASP A 24 -38.95 3.92 45.15
N PRO A 25 -39.25 2.68 45.58
CA PRO A 25 -38.55 2.05 46.71
C PRO A 25 -37.06 1.83 46.42
N ILE A 26 -36.73 1.44 45.19
CA ILE A 26 -35.34 1.23 44.75
C ILE A 26 -34.60 2.57 44.72
N THR A 27 -35.26 3.62 44.21
CA THR A 27 -34.72 4.97 44.13
C THR A 27 -34.46 5.53 45.53
N GLN A 28 -35.40 5.35 46.46
CA GLN A 28 -35.20 5.74 47.86
C GLN A 28 -34.07 4.97 48.53
N GLN A 29 -33.96 3.65 48.33
CA GLN A 29 -32.82 2.88 48.84
C GLN A 29 -31.47 3.36 48.28
N ILE A 30 -31.41 3.73 46.99
CA ILE A 30 -30.21 4.30 46.38
C ILE A 30 -29.91 5.66 47.00
N LEU A 31 -30.90 6.55 47.12
CA LEU A 31 -30.73 7.87 47.73
C LEU A 31 -30.25 7.77 49.17
N THR A 32 -30.86 6.91 50.01
CA THR A 32 -30.42 6.71 51.40
C THR A 32 -28.99 6.16 51.50
N ARG A 33 -28.55 5.35 50.53
CA ARG A 33 -27.15 4.89 50.47
C ARG A 33 -26.19 5.99 50.02
N LEU A 34 -26.63 6.87 49.12
CA LEU A 34 -25.83 7.98 48.59
C LEU A 34 -25.80 9.19 49.54
N ASP A 35 -26.78 9.33 50.44
CA ASP A 35 -26.89 10.42 51.44
C ASP A 35 -25.76 10.40 52.48
N ARG A 36 -24.98 9.30 52.53
CA ARG A 36 -23.79 9.15 53.36
C ARG A 36 -22.55 9.85 52.80
N TYR A 37 -22.64 10.37 51.57
CA TYR A 37 -21.55 11.03 50.88
C TYR A 37 -21.85 12.52 50.69
N GLU A 38 -20.85 13.36 50.85
CA GLU A 38 -20.99 14.78 50.53
C GLU A 38 -21.16 14.99 49.01
N ARG A 39 -21.81 16.09 48.62
CA ARG A 39 -22.16 16.35 47.21
C ARG A 39 -20.94 16.32 46.28
N TRP A 40 -19.77 16.75 46.75
CA TRP A 40 -18.54 16.72 45.96
C TRP A 40 -17.97 15.30 45.83
N GLU A 41 -18.13 14.45 46.84
CA GLU A 41 -17.69 13.05 46.81
C GLU A 41 -18.48 12.27 45.75
N LEU A 42 -19.80 12.50 45.67
CA LEU A 42 -20.64 11.91 44.64
C LEU A 42 -20.21 12.31 43.23
N VAL A 43 -19.81 13.57 43.02
CA VAL A 43 -19.28 14.04 41.73
C VAL A 43 -17.95 13.36 41.41
N VAL A 44 -17.03 13.30 42.38
CA VAL A 44 -15.71 12.66 42.20
C VAL A 44 -15.86 11.17 41.92
N ILE A 45 -16.70 10.45 42.67
CA ILE A 45 -16.99 9.03 42.46
C ILE A 45 -17.63 8.82 41.08
N SER A 46 -18.57 9.66 40.67
CA SER A 46 -19.21 9.55 39.34
C SER A 46 -18.21 9.78 38.20
N VAL A 47 -17.34 10.78 38.33
CA VAL A 47 -16.27 11.04 37.35
C VAL A 47 -15.27 9.89 37.30
N LEU A 48 -14.84 9.38 38.46
CA LEU A 48 -13.92 8.25 38.55
C LEU A 48 -14.53 6.97 37.99
N MET A 49 -15.78 6.65 38.34
CA MET A 49 -16.50 5.49 37.82
C MET A 49 -16.73 5.59 36.31
N THR A 50 -17.05 6.79 35.81
CA THR A 50 -17.16 7.03 34.37
C THR A 50 -15.81 6.87 33.68
N TYR A 51 -14.74 7.43 34.25
CA TYR A 51 -13.38 7.27 33.73
C TYR A 51 -12.94 5.81 33.74
N VAL A 52 -13.10 5.10 34.85
CA VAL A 52 -12.78 3.67 34.99
C VAL A 52 -13.64 2.84 34.04
N GLY A 53 -14.93 3.11 33.93
CA GLY A 53 -15.84 2.44 32.99
C GLY A 53 -15.45 2.68 31.53
N MET A 54 -15.06 3.90 31.18
CA MET A 54 -14.51 4.23 29.86
C MET A 54 -13.19 3.49 29.61
N ARG A 55 -12.26 3.49 30.58
CA ARG A 55 -10.98 2.77 30.46
C ARG A 55 -11.17 1.26 30.38
N PHE A 56 -12.11 0.71 31.13
CA PHE A 56 -12.48 -0.69 31.08
C PHE A 56 -13.13 -1.05 29.74
N ARG A 57 -14.00 -0.19 29.20
CA ARG A 57 -14.56 -0.34 27.86
C ARG A 57 -13.47 -0.28 26.78
N TYR A 58 -12.51 0.64 26.86
CA TYR A 58 -11.36 0.68 25.95
C TYR A 58 -10.49 -0.58 26.07
N PHE A 59 -10.27 -1.06 27.29
CA PHE A 59 -9.57 -2.32 27.55
C PHE A 59 -10.31 -3.54 26.94
N LEU A 60 -11.63 -3.61 27.08
CA LEU A 60 -12.45 -4.66 26.44
C LEU A 60 -12.41 -4.58 24.90
N LEU A 61 -12.31 -3.39 24.33
CA LEU A 61 -12.18 -3.21 22.87
C LEU A 61 -10.79 -3.60 22.35
N ASP A 62 -9.74 -3.46 23.15
CA ASP A 62 -8.38 -3.89 22.82
C ASP A 62 -8.16 -5.41 23.00
N LEU A 63 -9.03 -6.06 23.77
CA LEU A 63 -9.00 -7.50 24.05
C LEU A 63 -9.35 -8.40 22.85
N ASP A 64 -9.90 -7.83 21.76
CA ASP A 64 -10.14 -8.52 20.48
C ASP A 64 -8.88 -9.18 19.89
N LYS A 65 -7.68 -8.77 20.35
CA LYS A 65 -6.38 -9.32 19.92
C LYS A 65 -5.83 -10.41 20.88
N GLY A 66 -6.60 -10.84 21.87
CA GLY A 66 -6.22 -11.83 22.88
C GLY A 66 -5.57 -11.22 24.13
N LEU A 67 -6.04 -11.63 25.32
CA LEU A 67 -5.55 -11.16 26.63
C LEU A 67 -4.04 -11.35 26.81
N TRP A 68 -3.51 -12.46 26.30
CA TRP A 68 -2.10 -12.81 26.42
C TRP A 68 -1.18 -11.87 25.62
N ASP A 69 -1.57 -11.50 24.39
CA ASP A 69 -0.79 -10.61 23.54
C ASP A 69 -0.87 -9.16 24.01
N TYR A 70 -2.02 -8.74 24.57
CA TYR A 70 -2.15 -7.48 25.26
C TYR A 70 -1.22 -7.42 26.48
N MET A 71 -1.24 -8.44 27.36
CA MET A 71 -0.37 -8.47 28.54
C MET A 71 1.11 -8.48 28.15
N LYS A 72 1.52 -9.28 27.17
CA LYS A 72 2.91 -9.25 26.64
C LYS A 72 3.31 -7.87 26.16
N LYS A 73 2.46 -7.19 25.39
CA LYS A 73 2.72 -5.80 24.94
C LYS A 73 2.83 -4.82 26.10
N GLN A 74 2.00 -4.95 27.14
CA GLN A 74 2.06 -4.05 28.29
C GLN A 74 3.30 -4.31 29.16
N VAL A 75 3.62 -5.57 29.45
CA VAL A 75 4.84 -5.96 30.18
C VAL A 75 6.07 -5.48 29.43
N PHE A 76 6.13 -5.65 28.10
CA PHE A 76 7.26 -5.18 27.29
C PHE A 76 7.31 -3.65 27.16
N LYS A 77 6.16 -2.97 27.07
CA LYS A 77 6.11 -1.49 27.13
C LYS A 77 6.61 -0.96 28.46
N LEU A 78 6.28 -1.63 29.56
CA LEU A 78 6.77 -1.28 30.89
C LEU A 78 8.26 -1.59 31.03
N SER A 79 8.75 -2.70 30.45
CA SER A 79 10.18 -3.02 30.45
C SER A 79 10.99 -2.02 29.62
N LYS A 80 10.46 -1.47 28.51
CA LYS A 80 11.08 -0.35 27.76
C LYS A 80 11.19 0.94 28.58
N LYS A 81 10.42 1.10 29.66
CA LYS A 81 10.57 2.25 30.57
C LYS A 81 11.70 2.07 31.58
N LEU A 82 12.27 0.87 31.70
CA LEU A 82 13.43 0.63 32.55
C LEU A 82 14.66 1.31 31.92
N PRO A 83 15.35 2.22 32.62
CA PRO A 83 16.42 3.05 32.05
C PRO A 83 17.54 2.23 31.40
N PHE A 84 17.96 1.12 32.03
CA PHE A 84 19.03 0.27 31.52
C PHE A 84 18.66 -0.45 30.21
N LEU A 85 17.45 -1.00 30.13
CA LEU A 85 17.00 -1.70 28.93
C LEU A 85 16.77 -0.71 27.78
N ASN A 86 16.20 0.46 28.08
CA ASN A 86 16.03 1.52 27.10
C ASN A 86 17.38 2.02 26.57
N ALA A 87 18.35 2.28 27.46
CA ALA A 87 19.69 2.70 27.07
C ALA A 87 20.38 1.67 26.15
N LYS A 88 20.22 0.37 26.42
CA LYS A 88 20.76 -0.69 25.56
C LYS A 88 20.06 -0.75 24.20
N ILE A 89 18.73 -0.62 24.15
CA ILE A 89 17.96 -0.58 22.90
C ILE A 89 18.37 0.65 22.08
N MET A 90 18.45 1.82 22.70
CA MET A 90 18.89 3.06 22.04
C MET A 90 20.31 2.94 21.50
N SER A 91 21.24 2.35 22.26
CA SER A 91 22.61 2.14 21.79
C SER A 91 22.69 1.23 20.55
N GLU A 92 21.91 0.16 20.50
CA GLU A 92 21.86 -0.71 19.32
C GLU A 92 21.15 -0.05 18.12
N LEU A 93 20.12 0.76 18.37
CA LEU A 93 19.48 1.58 17.33
C LEU A 93 20.45 2.63 16.78
N ASP A 94 21.25 3.28 17.61
CA ASP A 94 22.25 4.26 17.17
C ASP A 94 23.37 3.62 16.34
N LYS A 95 23.85 2.42 16.72
CA LYS A 95 24.80 1.66 15.88
C LYS A 95 24.20 1.32 14.53
N THR A 96 22.95 0.84 14.53
CA THR A 96 22.21 0.49 13.31
C THR A 96 22.03 1.73 12.42
N LYS A 97 21.65 2.87 13.01
CA LYS A 97 21.54 4.16 12.34
C LYS A 97 22.85 4.53 11.64
N HIS A 98 23.97 4.50 12.35
CA HIS A 98 25.26 4.85 11.77
C HIS A 98 25.65 3.92 10.61
N GLY A 99 25.38 2.62 10.72
CA GLY A 99 25.60 1.68 9.62
C GLY A 99 24.74 1.99 8.39
N LEU A 100 23.46 2.32 8.59
CA LEU A 100 22.54 2.72 7.52
C LEU A 100 22.95 4.04 6.85
N GLU A 101 23.34 5.04 7.66
CA GLU A 101 23.88 6.32 7.18
C GLU A 101 25.13 6.10 6.33
N GLU A 102 26.07 5.25 6.77
CA GLU A 102 27.28 4.96 6.03
C GLU A 102 27.00 4.25 4.70
N ASP A 103 26.08 3.28 4.68
CA ASP A 103 25.73 2.57 3.46
C ASP A 103 24.97 3.48 2.45
N ILE A 104 24.11 4.40 2.91
CA ILE A 104 23.49 5.42 2.05
C ILE A 104 24.52 6.43 1.55
N LEU A 105 25.40 6.94 2.41
CA LEU A 105 26.41 7.93 2.02
C LEU A 105 27.44 7.35 1.03
N LYS A 106 27.76 6.05 1.10
CA LYS A 106 28.58 5.37 0.08
C LYS A 106 27.98 5.49 -1.32
N SER A 107 26.66 5.48 -1.45
CA SER A 107 25.98 5.61 -2.75
C SER A 107 26.16 6.99 -3.39
N ASN A 108 26.55 8.00 -2.61
CA ASN A 108 26.83 9.36 -3.10
C ASN A 108 28.25 9.48 -3.70
N LYS A 109 29.07 8.42 -3.65
CA LYS A 109 30.41 8.36 -4.27
C LYS A 109 31.36 9.52 -3.94
N GLY A 110 31.23 10.09 -2.73
CA GLY A 110 32.05 11.22 -2.28
C GLY A 110 31.59 12.60 -2.79
N GLU A 111 30.45 12.69 -3.49
CA GLU A 111 29.82 13.97 -3.79
C GLU A 111 29.29 14.62 -2.51
N LEU A 112 29.65 15.89 -2.32
CA LEU A 112 29.20 16.70 -1.18
C LEU A 112 27.77 17.20 -1.40
N PHE A 113 27.01 17.30 -0.31
CA PHE A 113 25.65 17.82 -0.39
C PHE A 113 25.61 19.33 -0.57
N VAL A 114 24.76 19.80 -1.48
CA VAL A 114 24.37 21.21 -1.58
C VAL A 114 23.38 21.51 -0.46
N GLN A 115 23.86 22.14 0.61
CA GLN A 115 23.04 22.45 1.81
C GLN A 115 22.41 23.85 1.77
N LYS A 116 22.88 24.73 0.87
CA LYS A 116 22.41 26.10 0.72
C LYS A 116 22.17 26.42 -0.74
N LEU A 117 21.19 27.29 -1.00
CA LEU A 117 21.04 27.89 -2.32
C LEU A 117 22.31 28.67 -2.70
N PRO A 118 22.77 28.59 -3.96
CA PRO A 118 23.92 29.36 -4.39
C PRO A 118 23.57 30.86 -4.37
N SER A 119 24.53 31.70 -3.99
CA SER A 119 24.34 33.16 -3.93
C SER A 119 24.03 33.78 -5.30
N LEU A 120 24.54 33.17 -6.37
CA LEU A 120 24.22 33.49 -7.75
C LEU A 120 23.72 32.21 -8.44
N GLY A 121 22.68 32.36 -9.27
CA GLY A 121 22.18 31.25 -10.08
C GLY A 121 23.26 30.69 -11.00
N LEU A 122 23.28 29.37 -11.18
CA LEU A 122 24.31 28.69 -11.98
C LEU A 122 24.16 28.96 -13.49
N GLY A 123 22.98 29.38 -13.95
CA GLY A 123 22.63 29.42 -15.38
C GLY A 123 22.25 28.03 -15.91
N ILE A 124 21.61 27.99 -17.07
CA ILE A 124 21.03 26.76 -17.64
C ILE A 124 22.14 25.73 -17.93
N ASP A 125 23.14 26.09 -18.72
CA ASP A 125 24.17 25.16 -19.20
C ASP A 125 24.95 24.51 -18.05
N LYS A 126 25.42 25.32 -17.09
CA LYS A 126 26.14 24.81 -15.91
C LYS A 126 25.26 23.95 -15.02
N THR A 127 23.95 24.24 -14.95
CA THR A 127 23.01 23.39 -14.19
C THR A 127 22.85 22.03 -14.85
N LEU A 128 22.67 22.00 -16.18
CA LEU A 128 22.56 20.76 -16.95
C LEU A 128 23.85 19.94 -16.88
N GLU A 129 25.01 20.59 -17.02
CA GLU A 129 26.32 19.96 -16.83
C GLU A 129 26.46 19.37 -15.43
N THR A 130 26.05 20.11 -14.39
CA THR A 130 26.09 19.62 -13.00
C THR A 130 25.21 18.38 -12.82
N ILE A 131 24.00 18.37 -13.41
CA ILE A 131 23.10 17.21 -13.40
C ILE A 131 23.77 15.99 -14.03
N GLU A 132 24.33 16.14 -15.22
CA GLU A 132 24.96 15.04 -15.96
C GLU A 132 26.23 14.53 -15.26
N GLN A 133 27.10 15.44 -14.83
CA GLN A 133 28.41 15.07 -14.30
C GLN A 133 28.34 14.53 -12.86
N LYS A 134 27.41 15.02 -12.05
CA LYS A 134 27.31 14.64 -10.63
C LYS A 134 26.19 13.67 -10.35
N TYR A 135 24.96 14.00 -10.74
CA TYR A 135 23.78 13.29 -10.25
C TYR A 135 23.41 12.07 -11.10
N VAL A 136 23.47 12.16 -12.44
CA VAL A 136 23.19 11.03 -13.33
C VAL A 136 24.18 9.88 -13.08
N LYS A 137 25.45 10.21 -12.82
CA LYS A 137 26.51 9.24 -12.53
C LYS A 137 26.41 8.54 -11.18
N LEU A 138 25.54 8.99 -10.26
CA LEU A 138 25.32 8.28 -8.99
C LEU A 138 24.61 6.94 -9.22
N ASN A 139 23.84 6.82 -10.30
CA ASN A 139 23.15 5.58 -10.61
C ASN A 139 24.10 4.54 -11.22
N ASP A 140 24.65 3.65 -10.39
CA ASP A 140 25.43 2.49 -10.84
C ASP A 140 24.59 1.39 -11.50
N LEU A 141 23.27 1.43 -11.30
CA LEU A 141 22.38 0.38 -11.75
C LEU A 141 21.94 0.61 -13.19
N ASN A 142 22.44 -0.24 -14.08
CA ASN A 142 22.00 -0.31 -15.46
C ASN A 142 20.67 -1.06 -15.58
N TRP A 143 19.58 -0.48 -15.09
CA TRP A 143 18.24 -1.07 -15.18
C TRP A 143 17.80 -1.38 -16.62
N LYS A 144 18.40 -0.73 -17.64
CA LYS A 144 18.09 -0.96 -19.07
C LYS A 144 18.45 -2.38 -19.52
N ASN A 145 19.35 -3.07 -18.82
CA ASN A 145 19.72 -4.46 -19.13
C ASN A 145 18.69 -5.50 -18.66
N GLY A 146 17.57 -5.07 -18.06
CA GLY A 146 16.50 -5.94 -17.58
C GLY A 146 16.85 -6.73 -16.31
N ALA A 147 17.80 -6.27 -15.50
CA ALA A 147 18.20 -6.96 -14.27
C ALA A 147 17.42 -6.55 -13.01
N VAL A 148 16.40 -5.69 -13.13
CA VAL A 148 15.65 -5.15 -11.98
C VAL A 148 14.21 -5.62 -12.03
N SER A 149 13.78 -6.35 -10.99
CA SER A 149 12.40 -6.79 -10.81
C SER A 149 11.45 -5.60 -10.72
N GLY A 150 10.43 -5.57 -11.59
CA GLY A 150 9.49 -4.45 -11.64
C GLY A 150 10.21 -3.13 -11.89
N CYS A 151 10.05 -2.17 -10.98
CA CYS A 151 10.66 -0.84 -10.97
C CYS A 151 10.41 0.01 -12.25
N VAL A 152 11.06 -0.35 -13.35
CA VAL A 152 10.95 0.26 -14.68
C VAL A 152 10.21 -0.69 -15.63
N TYR A 153 9.05 -0.24 -16.13
CA TYR A 153 8.12 -1.13 -16.82
C TYR A 153 8.33 -1.16 -18.34
N GLY A 154 8.69 -0.05 -18.97
CA GLY A 154 8.83 0.03 -20.43
C GLY A 154 9.50 1.31 -20.91
N ALA A 155 10.56 1.74 -20.23
CA ALA A 155 11.35 2.85 -20.74
C ALA A 155 12.12 2.39 -22.00
N ASP A 156 11.64 2.82 -23.16
CA ASP A 156 12.33 2.73 -24.43
C ASP A 156 12.49 4.15 -25.04
N ASP A 157 13.42 4.29 -25.97
CA ASP A 157 13.82 5.59 -26.50
C ASP A 157 12.66 6.32 -27.20
N ASN A 158 11.71 5.58 -27.81
CA ASN A 158 10.55 6.18 -28.46
C ASN A 158 9.56 6.75 -27.45
N LEU A 159 9.26 6.02 -26.38
CA LEU A 159 8.41 6.50 -25.30
C LEU A 159 9.08 7.66 -24.54
N THR A 160 10.39 7.62 -24.33
CA THR A 160 11.13 8.75 -23.75
C THR A 160 11.06 9.98 -24.66
N LEU A 161 11.24 9.84 -25.97
CA LEU A 161 11.10 10.94 -26.91
C LEU A 161 9.68 11.55 -26.90
N LEU A 162 8.65 10.71 -26.94
CA LEU A 162 7.26 11.14 -26.88
C LEU A 162 6.96 11.91 -25.60
N THR A 163 7.30 11.33 -24.45
CA THR A 163 6.98 11.90 -23.14
C THR A 163 7.73 13.20 -22.90
N THR A 164 9.00 13.32 -23.29
CA THR A 164 9.76 14.59 -23.19
C THR A 164 9.11 15.71 -24.02
N LYS A 165 8.72 15.42 -25.27
CA LYS A 165 8.04 16.42 -26.13
C LYS A 165 6.68 16.85 -25.60
N VAL A 166 5.95 15.93 -24.97
CA VAL A 166 4.67 16.25 -24.33
C VAL A 166 4.90 17.05 -23.04
N TYR A 167 5.90 16.67 -22.24
CA TYR A 167 6.26 17.40 -21.01
C TYR A 167 6.56 18.86 -21.31
N GLU A 168 7.36 19.16 -22.32
CA GLU A 168 7.71 20.53 -22.73
C GLU A 168 6.47 21.42 -22.94
N LYS A 169 5.40 20.87 -23.53
CA LYS A 169 4.16 21.60 -23.82
C LYS A 169 3.30 21.86 -22.58
N PHE A 170 3.34 20.94 -21.61
CA PHE A 170 2.41 20.92 -20.48
C PHE A 170 3.09 21.12 -19.12
N ALA A 171 4.38 21.46 -19.09
CA ALA A 171 5.19 21.59 -17.87
C ALA A 171 4.54 22.52 -16.81
N TRP A 172 3.84 23.55 -17.26
CA TRP A 172 3.21 24.57 -16.42
C TRP A 172 1.71 24.38 -16.21
N SER A 173 1.14 23.31 -16.77
CA SER A 173 -0.29 23.05 -16.65
C SER A 173 -0.65 22.52 -15.26
N ASN A 174 -1.71 23.06 -14.68
CA ASN A 174 -2.23 22.65 -13.38
C ASN A 174 -3.74 22.39 -13.48
N PRO A 175 -4.20 21.12 -13.41
CA PRO A 175 -5.61 20.77 -13.62
C PRO A 175 -6.54 21.28 -12.51
N MET A 176 -6.01 21.90 -11.44
CA MET A 176 -6.82 22.64 -10.47
C MET A 176 -7.52 23.85 -11.12
N HIS A 177 -6.93 24.43 -12.17
CA HIS A 177 -7.49 25.53 -12.94
C HIS A 177 -8.06 25.01 -14.27
N ALA A 178 -9.19 24.28 -14.20
CA ALA A 178 -9.79 23.62 -15.36
C ALA A 178 -10.31 24.59 -16.44
N ASP A 179 -10.56 25.84 -16.06
CA ASP A 179 -10.89 26.97 -16.94
C ASP A 179 -9.68 27.47 -17.73
N VAL A 180 -8.49 27.47 -17.11
CA VAL A 180 -7.22 27.87 -17.73
C VAL A 180 -6.62 26.74 -18.57
N PHE A 181 -6.75 25.49 -18.11
CA PHE A 181 -6.18 24.29 -18.77
C PHE A 181 -7.28 23.28 -19.18
N PRO A 182 -8.21 23.66 -20.08
CA PRO A 182 -9.28 22.79 -20.52
C PRO A 182 -8.77 21.58 -21.33
N ASP A 183 -7.58 21.70 -21.92
CA ASP A 183 -6.85 20.67 -22.64
C ASP A 183 -6.47 19.49 -21.74
N VAL A 184 -5.77 19.75 -20.64
CA VAL A 184 -5.38 18.74 -19.65
C VAL A 184 -6.62 18.17 -18.96
N ARG A 185 -7.61 19.02 -18.65
CA ARG A 185 -8.90 18.54 -18.11
C ARG A 185 -9.60 17.57 -19.08
N LYS A 186 -9.52 17.81 -20.40
CA LYS A 186 -10.06 16.89 -21.42
C LYS A 186 -9.28 15.58 -21.46
N MET A 187 -7.95 15.66 -21.51
CA MET A 187 -7.09 14.46 -21.50
C MET A 187 -7.30 13.61 -20.24
N GLU A 188 -7.44 14.22 -19.06
CA GLU A 188 -7.73 13.49 -17.81
C GLU A 188 -9.06 12.72 -17.90
N ALA A 189 -10.11 13.36 -18.40
CA ALA A 189 -11.41 12.73 -18.57
C ALA A 189 -11.38 11.56 -19.56
N GLU A 190 -10.63 11.71 -20.67
CA GLU A 190 -10.45 10.67 -21.67
C GLU A 190 -9.64 9.49 -21.11
N VAL A 191 -8.56 9.74 -20.36
CA VAL A 191 -7.79 8.69 -19.68
C VAL A 191 -8.69 7.88 -18.75
N VAL A 192 -9.45 8.55 -17.88
CA VAL A 192 -10.37 7.88 -16.96
C VAL A 192 -11.38 7.03 -17.71
N ARG A 193 -12.00 7.57 -18.78
CA ARG A 193 -13.01 6.84 -19.55
C ARG A 193 -12.40 5.64 -20.30
N MET A 194 -11.23 5.79 -20.91
CA MET A 194 -10.54 4.68 -21.56
C MET A 194 -10.26 3.55 -20.57
N VAL A 195 -9.76 3.88 -19.38
CA VAL A 195 -9.48 2.88 -18.35
C VAL A 195 -10.77 2.26 -17.81
N CYS A 196 -11.86 3.02 -17.59
CA CYS A 196 -13.16 2.44 -17.26
C CYS A 196 -13.62 1.41 -18.32
N ASN A 197 -13.48 1.73 -19.60
CA ASN A 197 -13.88 0.85 -20.70
C ASN A 197 -13.04 -0.44 -20.73
N LEU A 198 -11.73 -0.35 -20.45
CA LEU A 198 -10.85 -1.53 -20.35
C LEU A 198 -11.30 -2.51 -19.25
N PHE A 199 -11.97 -2.00 -18.21
CA PHE A 199 -12.53 -2.80 -17.11
C PHE A 199 -14.05 -3.00 -17.24
N HIS A 200 -14.59 -2.87 -18.45
CA HIS A 200 -16.01 -3.10 -18.77
C HIS A 200 -16.97 -2.25 -17.93
N GLY A 201 -16.55 -1.02 -17.58
CA GLY A 201 -17.44 -0.03 -17.00
C GLY A 201 -18.48 0.43 -18.02
N ASP A 202 -19.71 0.63 -17.55
CA ASP A 202 -20.80 1.20 -18.33
C ASP A 202 -20.73 2.73 -18.37
N GLU A 203 -21.79 3.38 -18.86
CA GLU A 203 -21.90 4.84 -18.91
C GLU A 203 -21.83 5.51 -17.52
N ASP A 204 -22.34 4.83 -16.48
CA ASP A 204 -22.36 5.30 -15.09
C ASP A 204 -20.99 5.19 -14.41
N SER A 205 -20.15 4.26 -14.88
CA SER A 205 -18.79 4.12 -14.39
C SER A 205 -17.99 5.41 -14.54
N CYS A 206 -17.22 5.73 -13.51
CA CYS A 206 -16.53 7.01 -13.40
C CYS A 206 -15.24 6.87 -12.60
N GLY A 207 -14.42 7.93 -12.54
CA GLY A 207 -13.17 7.87 -11.80
C GLY A 207 -12.43 9.20 -11.77
N THR A 208 -11.18 9.15 -11.32
CA THR A 208 -10.21 10.25 -11.31
C THR A 208 -8.80 9.71 -11.52
N MET A 209 -7.93 10.46 -12.20
CA MET A 209 -6.50 10.16 -12.16
C MET A 209 -5.94 10.48 -10.78
N THR A 210 -4.90 9.75 -10.37
CA THR A 210 -4.19 9.91 -9.10
C THR A 210 -2.69 9.87 -9.33
N THR A 211 -1.89 10.20 -8.32
CA THR A 211 -0.43 10.18 -8.38
C THR A 211 0.18 8.76 -8.34
N GLY A 212 -0.64 7.74 -8.05
CA GLY A 212 -0.18 6.35 -7.99
C GLY A 212 -1.15 5.44 -7.26
N GLY A 213 -0.88 4.13 -7.28
CA GLY A 213 -1.76 3.13 -6.70
C GLY A 213 -2.04 3.30 -5.21
N THR A 214 -1.07 3.82 -4.45
CA THR A 214 -1.29 4.12 -3.02
C THR A 214 -2.38 5.17 -2.83
N GLU A 215 -2.37 6.25 -3.62
CA GLU A 215 -3.42 7.27 -3.56
C GLU A 215 -4.77 6.70 -4.02
N SER A 216 -4.78 5.89 -5.09
CA SER A 216 -6.01 5.23 -5.56
C SER A 216 -6.67 4.36 -4.49
N ILE A 217 -5.90 3.48 -3.85
CA ILE A 217 -6.38 2.62 -2.76
C ILE A 217 -6.86 3.48 -1.57
N MET A 218 -6.08 4.48 -1.17
CA MET A 218 -6.44 5.35 -0.06
C MET A 218 -7.73 6.15 -0.34
N LEU A 219 -7.93 6.65 -1.55
CA LEU A 219 -9.16 7.33 -1.95
C LEU A 219 -10.37 6.39 -1.93
N ALA A 220 -10.23 5.15 -2.37
CA ALA A 220 -11.28 4.14 -2.25
C ALA A 220 -11.65 3.88 -0.78
N CYS A 221 -10.65 3.68 0.08
CA CYS A 221 -10.85 3.49 1.53
C CYS A 221 -11.53 4.71 2.17
N LYS A 222 -11.12 5.94 1.82
CA LYS A 222 -11.78 7.18 2.27
C LYS A 222 -13.23 7.19 1.81
N ALA A 223 -13.50 6.96 0.53
CA ALA A 223 -14.84 7.01 -0.04
C ALA A 223 -15.80 6.04 0.67
N TYR A 224 -15.34 4.82 0.94
CA TYR A 224 -16.16 3.82 1.62
C TYR A 224 -16.32 4.08 3.12
N ARG A 225 -15.34 4.72 3.77
CA ARG A 225 -15.50 5.23 5.13
C ARG A 225 -16.59 6.30 5.21
N GLU A 226 -16.56 7.29 4.33
CA GLU A 226 -17.57 8.36 4.29
C GLU A 226 -18.97 7.81 3.98
N LEU A 227 -19.05 6.83 3.06
CA LEU A 227 -20.30 6.11 2.80
C LEU A 227 -20.80 5.34 4.03
N ALA A 228 -19.89 4.76 4.82
CA ALA A 228 -20.25 4.07 6.06
C ALA A 228 -20.77 5.04 7.12
N TYR A 229 -20.15 6.23 7.25
CA TYR A 229 -20.66 7.27 8.14
C TYR A 229 -22.06 7.74 7.76
N SER A 230 -22.35 7.93 6.48
CA SER A 230 -23.70 8.30 6.03
C SER A 230 -24.73 7.19 6.28
N LYS A 231 -24.29 5.94 6.42
CA LYS A 231 -25.09 4.78 6.85
C LYS A 231 -25.15 4.57 8.37
N GLY A 232 -24.56 5.47 9.17
CA GLY A 232 -24.58 5.41 10.64
C GLY A 232 -23.48 4.55 11.28
N ILE A 233 -22.53 4.03 10.51
CA ILE A 233 -21.42 3.23 11.04
C ILE A 233 -20.35 4.16 11.62
N GLN A 234 -20.27 4.28 12.94
CA GLN A 234 -19.34 5.19 13.61
C GLN A 234 -17.89 4.68 13.68
N ARG A 235 -17.67 3.37 13.53
CA ARG A 235 -16.34 2.75 13.65
C ARG A 235 -16.08 1.83 12.46
N PRO A 236 -15.83 2.39 11.26
CA PRO A 236 -15.69 1.60 10.05
C PRO A 236 -14.57 0.58 10.13
N GLU A 237 -14.85 -0.63 9.63
CA GLU A 237 -13.90 -1.74 9.57
C GLU A 237 -13.74 -2.21 8.11
N MET A 238 -12.53 -2.57 7.69
CA MET A 238 -12.28 -3.16 6.38
C MET A 238 -11.72 -4.58 6.52
N VAL A 239 -12.11 -5.45 5.59
CA VAL A 239 -11.68 -6.84 5.57
C VAL A 239 -10.92 -7.10 4.28
N VAL A 240 -9.63 -7.40 4.40
CA VAL A 240 -8.72 -7.57 3.26
C VAL A 240 -7.85 -8.83 3.43
N PRO A 241 -7.39 -9.49 2.37
CA PRO A 241 -6.42 -10.57 2.47
C PRO A 241 -5.09 -10.10 3.10
N VAL A 242 -4.36 -10.99 3.78
CA VAL A 242 -2.99 -10.72 4.27
C VAL A 242 -2.00 -10.36 3.14
N THR A 243 -2.33 -10.69 1.90
CA THR A 243 -1.55 -10.39 0.69
C THR A 243 -1.91 -9.05 0.04
N ALA A 244 -2.93 -8.35 0.55
CA ALA A 244 -3.32 -7.03 0.05
C ALA A 244 -2.19 -6.01 0.25
N HIS A 245 -2.13 -5.00 -0.61
CA HIS A 245 -1.05 -4.02 -0.60
C HIS A 245 -0.99 -3.24 0.73
N ALA A 246 0.22 -2.90 1.21
CA ALA A 246 0.41 -2.14 2.45
C ALA A 246 -0.24 -0.73 2.45
N ALA A 247 -0.74 -0.25 1.31
CA ALA A 247 -1.55 0.95 1.22
C ALA A 247 -2.89 0.83 1.97
N PHE A 248 -3.44 -0.38 2.13
CA PHE A 248 -4.61 -0.60 2.98
C PHE A 248 -4.28 -0.34 4.45
N ASP A 249 -3.15 -0.84 4.96
CA ASP A 249 -2.68 -0.53 6.32
C ASP A 249 -2.41 0.97 6.50
N LYS A 250 -1.81 1.63 5.49
CA LYS A 250 -1.61 3.08 5.49
C LYS A 250 -2.95 3.83 5.54
N ALA A 251 -3.93 3.43 4.75
CA ALA A 251 -5.29 3.97 4.79
C ALA A 251 -5.96 3.73 6.15
N ALA A 252 -5.81 2.53 6.73
CA ALA A 252 -6.32 2.18 8.05
C ALA A 252 -5.82 3.16 9.11
N ASN A 253 -4.51 3.42 9.07
CA ASN A 253 -3.83 4.31 10.00
C ASN A 253 -4.29 5.77 9.83
N PHE A 254 -4.29 6.28 8.60
CA PHE A 254 -4.62 7.68 8.28
C PHE A 254 -6.09 7.99 8.53
N PHE A 255 -6.98 7.08 8.13
CA PHE A 255 -8.43 7.32 8.15
C PHE A 255 -9.14 6.70 9.35
N ARG A 256 -8.39 6.07 10.26
CA ARG A 256 -8.90 5.41 11.48
C ARG A 256 -9.93 4.32 11.17
N ILE A 257 -9.66 3.51 10.16
CA ILE A 257 -10.45 2.33 9.80
C ILE A 257 -9.81 1.12 10.48
N LYS A 258 -10.58 0.29 11.20
CA LYS A 258 -10.06 -0.98 11.75
C LYS A 258 -9.84 -1.94 10.58
N ILE A 259 -8.64 -2.48 10.43
CA ILE A 259 -8.30 -3.44 9.38
C ILE A 259 -8.31 -4.87 9.94
N HIS A 260 -8.93 -5.78 9.20
CA HIS A 260 -8.89 -7.22 9.42
C HIS A 260 -8.15 -7.88 8.26
N HIS A 261 -7.01 -8.50 8.55
CA HIS A 261 -6.27 -9.29 7.57
C HIS A 261 -6.72 -10.75 7.61
N VAL A 262 -7.26 -11.22 6.50
CA VAL A 262 -7.75 -12.58 6.31
C VAL A 262 -6.61 -13.46 5.81
N PRO A 263 -6.29 -14.58 6.49
CA PRO A 263 -5.29 -15.52 5.99
C PRO A 263 -5.63 -16.03 4.58
N VAL A 264 -4.61 -16.16 3.74
CA VAL A 264 -4.74 -16.78 2.41
C VAL A 264 -4.45 -18.28 2.48
N ASP A 265 -4.94 -19.01 1.49
CA ASP A 265 -4.57 -20.42 1.31
C ASP A 265 -3.05 -20.55 1.12
N PRO A 266 -2.37 -21.45 1.84
CA PRO A 266 -0.91 -21.51 1.85
C PRO A 266 -0.31 -22.00 0.52
N ILE A 267 -1.08 -22.62 -0.36
CA ILE A 267 -0.62 -23.20 -1.64
C ILE A 267 -0.90 -22.23 -2.79
N THR A 268 -2.14 -21.76 -2.91
CA THR A 268 -2.58 -20.86 -3.98
C THR A 268 -2.28 -19.39 -3.69
N LYS A 269 -2.05 -19.06 -2.41
CA LYS A 269 -1.89 -17.69 -1.90
C LYS A 269 -3.09 -16.78 -2.20
N LYS A 270 -4.25 -17.37 -2.45
CA LYS A 270 -5.54 -16.69 -2.70
C LYS A 270 -6.35 -16.66 -1.42
N VAL A 271 -7.13 -15.60 -1.20
CA VAL A 271 -8.05 -15.57 -0.06
C VAL A 271 -9.17 -16.60 -0.22
N ASN A 272 -9.54 -17.27 0.87
CA ASN A 272 -10.71 -18.13 0.88
C ASN A 272 -11.98 -17.29 1.12
N PRO A 273 -12.96 -17.26 0.19
CA PRO A 273 -14.18 -16.45 0.35
C PRO A 273 -14.98 -16.77 1.61
N LYS A 274 -15.00 -18.05 2.05
CA LYS A 274 -15.72 -18.47 3.26
C LYS A 274 -15.07 -17.91 4.51
N VAL A 275 -13.73 -17.89 4.55
CA VAL A 275 -12.98 -17.32 5.66
C VAL A 275 -13.13 -15.80 5.65
N LEU A 276 -12.99 -15.13 4.50
CA LEU A 276 -13.23 -13.68 4.40
C LEU A 276 -14.63 -13.30 4.91
N LYS A 277 -15.65 -14.07 4.52
CA LYS A 277 -17.03 -13.87 4.97
C LYS A 277 -17.17 -13.90 6.50
N SER A 278 -16.39 -14.70 7.22
CA SER A 278 -16.48 -14.78 8.69
C SER A 278 -15.91 -13.56 9.41
N TYR A 279 -15.17 -12.69 8.73
CA TYR A 279 -14.66 -11.42 9.30
C TYR A 279 -15.62 -10.25 9.08
N ILE A 280 -16.66 -10.43 8.25
CA ILE A 280 -17.65 -9.39 7.98
C ILE A 280 -18.57 -9.23 9.20
N ASN A 281 -18.80 -7.99 9.60
CA ASN A 281 -19.69 -7.61 10.70
C ASN A 281 -20.45 -6.32 10.36
N SER A 282 -21.28 -5.83 11.30
CA SER A 282 -22.12 -4.65 11.10
C SER A 282 -21.34 -3.34 10.87
N ASN A 283 -20.06 -3.30 11.23
CA ASN A 283 -19.19 -2.14 11.02
C ASN A 283 -18.38 -2.23 9.72
N THR A 284 -18.47 -3.33 8.98
CA THR A 284 -17.68 -3.53 7.76
C THR A 284 -18.09 -2.51 6.68
N CYS A 285 -17.18 -1.60 6.33
CA CYS A 285 -17.40 -0.57 5.31
C CYS A 285 -16.91 -0.98 3.92
N MET A 286 -16.01 -1.96 3.81
CA MET A 286 -15.54 -2.50 2.54
C MET A 286 -14.86 -3.85 2.70
N ILE A 287 -14.85 -4.62 1.61
CA ILE A 287 -13.94 -5.74 1.39
C ILE A 287 -13.02 -5.43 0.20
N ALA A 288 -11.87 -6.08 0.13
CA ALA A 288 -10.97 -5.97 -1.02
C ALA A 288 -10.42 -7.32 -1.49
N GLY A 289 -10.02 -7.39 -2.75
CA GLY A 289 -9.23 -8.48 -3.33
C GLY A 289 -8.24 -7.94 -4.36
N SER A 290 -7.14 -8.65 -4.60
CA SER A 290 -6.09 -8.21 -5.52
C SER A 290 -6.11 -8.96 -6.86
N ALA A 291 -5.81 -8.25 -7.94
CA ALA A 291 -5.74 -8.78 -9.30
C ALA A 291 -4.49 -8.29 -10.05
N PRO A 292 -3.33 -8.96 -9.89
CA PRO A 292 -2.97 -9.94 -8.86
C PRO A 292 -2.42 -9.25 -7.59
N ASN A 293 -2.19 -10.03 -6.53
CA ASN A 293 -1.43 -9.55 -5.38
C ASN A 293 0.06 -9.37 -5.71
N PHE A 294 0.68 -8.37 -5.11
CA PHE A 294 2.11 -8.07 -5.28
C PHE A 294 3.03 -9.20 -4.82
N PRO A 295 2.84 -9.82 -3.63
CA PRO A 295 3.82 -10.78 -3.12
C PRO A 295 3.99 -12.01 -4.01
N HIS A 296 2.89 -12.62 -4.47
CA HIS A 296 2.92 -13.96 -5.08
C HIS A 296 2.36 -14.01 -6.51
N GLY A 297 1.83 -12.91 -7.05
CA GLY A 297 1.35 -12.87 -8.44
C GLY A 297 0.04 -13.63 -8.71
N SER A 298 -0.70 -14.00 -7.66
CA SER A 298 -2.00 -14.68 -7.78
C SER A 298 -3.18 -13.70 -7.73
N ILE A 299 -4.23 -14.01 -8.49
CA ILE A 299 -5.50 -13.27 -8.50
C ILE A 299 -6.44 -13.88 -7.47
N ASP A 300 -6.99 -13.04 -6.58
CA ASP A 300 -8.00 -13.46 -5.62
C ASP A 300 -9.32 -13.88 -6.30
N PRO A 301 -10.17 -14.69 -5.66
CA PRO A 301 -11.45 -15.14 -6.22
C PRO A 301 -12.50 -14.01 -6.27
N ILE A 302 -12.30 -13.00 -7.14
CA ILE A 302 -13.10 -11.78 -7.20
C ILE A 302 -14.58 -12.07 -7.50
N GLU A 303 -14.90 -13.05 -8.32
CA GLU A 303 -16.29 -13.44 -8.61
C GLU A 303 -17.04 -13.89 -7.33
N GLN A 304 -16.38 -14.67 -6.48
CA GLN A 304 -16.94 -15.13 -5.21
C GLN A 304 -17.00 -13.98 -4.19
N LEU A 305 -16.00 -13.10 -4.17
CA LEU A 305 -16.04 -11.89 -3.33
C LEU A 305 -17.16 -10.95 -3.77
N SER A 306 -17.43 -10.85 -5.07
CA SER A 306 -18.53 -10.06 -5.63
C SER A 306 -19.90 -10.54 -5.13
N LYS A 307 -20.11 -11.87 -5.10
CA LYS A 307 -21.32 -12.47 -4.52
C LYS A 307 -21.49 -12.09 -3.04
N ILE A 308 -20.41 -12.18 -2.26
CA ILE A 308 -20.40 -11.76 -0.85
C ILE A 308 -20.71 -10.26 -0.72
N ALA A 309 -20.11 -9.41 -1.54
CA ALA A 309 -20.35 -7.97 -1.53
C ALA A 309 -21.83 -7.64 -1.76
N CYS A 310 -22.48 -8.32 -2.71
CA CYS A 310 -23.91 -8.21 -2.97
C CYS A 310 -24.75 -8.68 -1.79
N ASP A 311 -24.47 -9.88 -1.25
CA ASP A 311 -25.23 -10.48 -0.14
C ASP A 311 -25.25 -9.58 1.11
N TYR A 312 -24.11 -8.96 1.41
CA TYR A 312 -23.93 -8.10 2.59
C TYR A 312 -24.15 -6.61 2.30
N LYS A 313 -24.38 -6.24 1.03
CA LYS A 313 -24.50 -4.83 0.57
C LYS A 313 -23.32 -3.95 1.01
N ILE A 314 -22.12 -4.52 0.95
CA ILE A 314 -20.86 -3.83 1.26
C ILE A 314 -20.05 -3.61 -0.03
N PRO A 315 -19.36 -2.46 -0.17
CA PRO A 315 -18.46 -2.22 -1.29
C PRO A 315 -17.34 -3.27 -1.41
N LEU A 316 -17.04 -3.68 -2.64
CA LEU A 316 -15.85 -4.45 -2.99
C LEU A 316 -14.91 -3.60 -3.84
N HIS A 317 -13.68 -3.44 -3.36
CA HIS A 317 -12.57 -2.87 -4.11
C HIS A 317 -11.71 -3.96 -4.73
N VAL A 318 -11.41 -3.83 -6.02
CA VAL A 318 -10.43 -4.69 -6.69
C VAL A 318 -9.14 -3.90 -6.89
N ASP A 319 -8.09 -4.33 -6.19
CA ASP A 319 -6.75 -3.77 -6.38
C ASP A 319 -6.11 -4.39 -7.62
N ALA A 320 -6.24 -3.71 -8.76
CA ALA A 320 -5.57 -4.03 -10.01
C ALA A 320 -4.38 -3.09 -10.27
N CYS A 321 -3.82 -2.47 -9.23
CA CYS A 321 -2.71 -1.53 -9.39
C CYS A 321 -1.53 -2.19 -10.07
N LEU A 322 -1.12 -3.39 -9.64
CA LEU A 322 0.00 -4.09 -10.25
C LEU A 322 -0.31 -4.58 -11.66
N GLY A 323 -1.32 -5.43 -11.84
CA GLY A 323 -1.55 -6.15 -13.10
C GLY A 323 -2.54 -5.49 -14.05
N GLY A 324 -3.11 -4.31 -13.73
CA GLY A 324 -4.28 -3.76 -14.41
C GLY A 324 -4.21 -3.74 -15.93
N PHE A 325 -3.15 -3.12 -16.48
CA PHE A 325 -2.91 -3.08 -17.93
C PHE A 325 -2.41 -4.39 -18.55
N LEU A 326 -2.19 -5.45 -17.77
CA LEU A 326 -2.01 -6.80 -18.31
C LEU A 326 -3.35 -7.53 -18.33
N ILE A 327 -4.01 -7.62 -17.16
CA ILE A 327 -5.26 -8.38 -17.02
C ILE A 327 -6.36 -7.87 -17.94
N ALA A 328 -6.38 -6.57 -18.25
CA ALA A 328 -7.30 -5.97 -19.21
C ALA A 328 -7.16 -6.54 -20.65
N PHE A 329 -5.96 -6.99 -21.03
CA PHE A 329 -5.66 -7.47 -22.40
C PHE A 329 -5.33 -8.97 -22.45
N MET A 330 -5.39 -9.68 -21.31
CA MET A 330 -5.07 -11.11 -21.23
C MET A 330 -5.93 -11.95 -22.18
N GLN A 331 -7.23 -11.68 -22.25
CA GLN A 331 -8.15 -12.41 -23.12
C GLN A 331 -7.75 -12.29 -24.60
N ASP A 332 -7.48 -11.07 -25.05
CA ASP A 332 -7.10 -10.78 -26.43
C ASP A 332 -5.69 -11.28 -26.75
N ALA A 333 -4.80 -11.33 -25.75
CA ALA A 333 -3.48 -11.96 -25.85
C ALA A 333 -3.53 -13.50 -25.90
N GLY A 334 -4.72 -14.10 -25.76
CA GLY A 334 -4.93 -15.56 -25.82
C GLY A 334 -4.85 -16.27 -24.48
N PHE A 335 -4.93 -15.54 -23.36
CA PHE A 335 -4.87 -16.10 -22.01
C PHE A 335 -6.19 -15.90 -21.26
N LYS A 336 -6.73 -17.00 -20.73
CA LYS A 336 -7.97 -16.97 -19.96
C LYS A 336 -7.70 -16.58 -18.52
N LEU A 337 -8.50 -15.66 -17.98
CA LEU A 337 -8.57 -15.31 -16.57
C LEU A 337 -10.01 -15.39 -16.05
N PRO A 338 -10.21 -15.66 -14.75
CA PRO A 338 -11.50 -15.42 -14.09
C PRO A 338 -11.93 -13.96 -14.22
N LEU A 339 -13.23 -13.68 -14.10
CA LEU A 339 -13.73 -12.31 -14.05
C LEU A 339 -13.19 -11.57 -12.80
N PHE A 340 -12.83 -10.30 -12.97
CA PHE A 340 -12.25 -9.47 -11.92
C PHE A 340 -12.74 -8.00 -11.92
N ASP A 341 -13.60 -7.61 -12.85
CA ASP A 341 -13.91 -6.20 -13.14
C ASP A 341 -15.40 -5.84 -13.00
N PHE A 342 -15.84 -4.72 -13.59
CA PHE A 342 -17.20 -4.21 -13.44
C PHE A 342 -18.29 -5.11 -14.04
N ARG A 343 -17.94 -6.16 -14.81
CA ARG A 343 -18.89 -7.24 -15.18
C ARG A 343 -19.47 -7.95 -13.95
N LEU A 344 -18.77 -7.90 -12.82
CA LEU A 344 -19.20 -8.49 -11.56
C LEU A 344 -19.98 -7.47 -10.72
N PRO A 345 -21.28 -7.67 -10.44
CA PRO A 345 -22.16 -6.63 -9.89
C PRO A 345 -21.71 -6.09 -8.52
N GLY A 346 -21.08 -6.93 -7.69
CA GLY A 346 -20.55 -6.53 -6.39
C GLY A 346 -19.29 -5.68 -6.45
N VAL A 347 -18.55 -5.62 -7.57
CA VAL A 347 -17.34 -4.78 -7.70
C VAL A 347 -17.78 -3.32 -7.80
N THR A 348 -17.40 -2.49 -6.84
CA THR A 348 -17.83 -1.09 -6.77
C THR A 348 -16.70 -0.10 -7.05
N SER A 349 -15.43 -0.52 -6.92
CA SER A 349 -14.28 0.25 -7.40
C SER A 349 -13.11 -0.63 -7.80
N ILE A 350 -12.24 -0.09 -8.66
CA ILE A 350 -11.04 -0.75 -9.16
C ILE A 350 -9.92 0.29 -9.22
N SER A 351 -8.73 -0.02 -8.70
CA SER A 351 -7.52 0.81 -8.89
C SER A 351 -6.62 0.22 -9.97
N CYS A 352 -6.03 1.05 -10.84
CA CYS A 352 -5.21 0.60 -11.96
C CYS A 352 -4.05 1.57 -12.22
N ASP A 353 -2.81 1.11 -12.11
CA ASP A 353 -1.63 1.97 -12.29
C ASP A 353 -1.22 2.07 -13.75
N THR A 354 -1.46 3.24 -14.34
CA THR A 354 -0.94 3.63 -15.66
C THR A 354 0.59 3.69 -15.66
N HIS A 355 1.24 4.07 -14.56
CA HIS A 355 2.72 4.15 -14.46
C HIS A 355 3.44 2.80 -14.27
N LYS A 356 2.68 1.68 -14.33
CA LYS A 356 3.20 0.30 -14.34
C LYS A 356 3.10 -0.25 -15.76
N TYR A 357 2.22 -1.23 -16.01
CA TYR A 357 2.03 -1.80 -17.35
C TYR A 357 1.23 -0.91 -18.30
N GLY A 358 0.78 0.27 -17.87
CA GLY A 358 0.34 1.32 -18.80
C GLY A 358 1.51 2.05 -19.47
N TYR A 359 2.74 1.84 -19.00
CA TYR A 359 4.00 2.39 -19.52
C TYR A 359 4.14 3.91 -19.47
N THR A 360 3.31 4.58 -18.66
CA THR A 360 3.40 6.03 -18.50
C THR A 360 4.53 6.40 -17.54
N PRO A 361 5.02 7.66 -17.57
CA PRO A 361 5.95 8.17 -16.56
C PRO A 361 5.44 7.94 -15.13
N LYS A 362 6.37 7.83 -14.18
CA LYS A 362 6.05 7.70 -12.75
C LYS A 362 5.20 8.89 -12.28
N GLY A 363 4.28 8.61 -11.35
CA GLY A 363 3.33 9.61 -10.84
C GLY A 363 1.91 9.57 -11.43
N SER A 364 1.48 8.46 -12.05
CA SER A 364 0.13 8.32 -12.63
C SER A 364 -0.54 6.99 -12.29
N SER A 365 -1.83 7.04 -11.93
CA SER A 365 -2.72 5.89 -11.73
C SER A 365 -4.18 6.34 -11.90
N VAL A 366 -5.13 5.40 -11.89
CA VAL A 366 -6.57 5.68 -11.99
C VAL A 366 -7.32 4.92 -10.91
N ILE A 367 -8.18 5.63 -10.17
CA ILE A 367 -9.23 5.03 -9.35
C ILE A 367 -10.56 5.13 -10.09
N MET A 368 -11.19 3.98 -10.31
CA MET A 368 -12.50 3.84 -10.94
C MET A 368 -13.55 3.45 -9.90
N TYR A 369 -14.77 3.90 -10.11
CA TYR A 369 -15.95 3.55 -9.34
C TYR A 369 -17.07 3.13 -10.31
N ARG A 370 -17.90 2.19 -9.87
CA ARG A 370 -19.08 1.74 -10.62
C ARG A 370 -20.04 2.90 -10.91
N SER A 371 -20.16 3.86 -10.00
CA SER A 371 -21.08 4.98 -10.16
C SER A 371 -20.62 6.22 -9.41
N THR A 372 -21.21 7.36 -9.76
CA THR A 372 -20.98 8.65 -9.09
C THR A 372 -21.40 8.64 -7.61
N GLU A 373 -22.32 7.76 -7.23
CA GLU A 373 -22.74 7.55 -5.84
C GLU A 373 -21.56 7.19 -4.94
N TYR A 374 -20.63 6.36 -5.43
CA TYR A 374 -19.43 6.02 -4.67
C TYR A 374 -18.38 7.13 -4.78
N ARG A 375 -18.11 7.63 -6.00
CA ARG A 375 -17.05 8.61 -6.26
C ARG A 375 -17.23 9.90 -5.46
N LYS A 376 -18.46 10.41 -5.29
CA LYS A 376 -18.71 11.67 -4.56
C LYS A 376 -18.15 11.66 -3.13
N ASN A 377 -18.08 10.48 -2.49
CA ASN A 377 -17.57 10.33 -1.14
C ASN A 377 -16.03 10.49 -1.04
N GLN A 378 -15.32 10.42 -2.17
CA GLN A 378 -13.88 10.65 -2.21
C GLN A 378 -13.53 12.14 -2.21
N TYR A 379 -14.42 13.00 -2.71
CA TYR A 379 -14.16 14.43 -2.85
C TYR A 379 -13.95 15.14 -1.50
N PHE A 380 -13.31 16.29 -1.56
CA PHE A 380 -13.22 17.24 -0.45
C PHE A 380 -13.81 18.58 -0.89
N SER A 381 -14.49 19.25 0.04
CA SER A 381 -15.06 20.57 -0.16
C SER A 381 -14.88 21.44 1.09
N ALA A 382 -14.33 22.64 0.92
CA ALA A 382 -14.32 23.71 1.92
C ALA A 382 -15.09 24.90 1.35
N VAL A 383 -16.38 24.97 1.66
CA VAL A 383 -17.31 25.94 1.05
C VAL A 383 -17.34 27.30 1.78
N GLU A 384 -16.84 27.35 3.02
CA GLU A 384 -16.78 28.55 3.86
C GLU A 384 -15.38 29.15 3.94
N TRP A 385 -14.42 28.65 3.16
CA TRP A 385 -13.05 29.13 3.21
C TRP A 385 -12.96 30.57 2.65
N PRO A 386 -12.32 31.53 3.35
CA PRO A 386 -12.23 32.93 2.88
C PRO A 386 -11.52 33.12 1.52
N GLY A 387 -10.75 32.13 1.07
CA GLY A 387 -10.12 32.13 -0.26
C GLY A 387 -11.07 31.75 -1.42
N GLY A 388 -12.36 31.51 -1.13
CA GLY A 388 -13.36 31.07 -2.07
C GLY A 388 -13.74 29.60 -1.89
N ILE A 389 -14.77 29.14 -2.62
CA ILE A 389 -15.20 27.74 -2.60
C ILE A 389 -14.06 26.87 -3.12
N TYR A 390 -13.54 25.98 -2.26
CA TYR A 390 -12.48 25.05 -2.63
C TYR A 390 -13.02 23.63 -2.74
N VAL A 391 -12.74 22.96 -3.87
CA VAL A 391 -13.07 21.55 -4.08
C VAL A 391 -11.90 20.81 -4.71
N SER A 392 -11.65 19.58 -4.26
CA SER A 392 -10.62 18.72 -4.86
C SER A 392 -11.16 17.30 -5.10
N PRO A 393 -10.83 16.69 -6.27
CA PRO A 393 -11.25 15.33 -6.60
C PRO A 393 -10.38 14.25 -5.94
N THR A 394 -9.17 14.62 -5.51
CA THR A 394 -8.11 13.75 -4.94
C THR A 394 -7.47 14.41 -3.71
N PHE A 395 -6.39 13.84 -3.14
CA PHE A 395 -5.73 14.45 -1.98
C PHE A 395 -5.01 15.76 -2.31
N ALA A 396 -4.43 15.86 -3.52
CA ALA A 396 -3.72 17.05 -3.95
C ALA A 396 -4.65 18.18 -4.40
N GLY A 397 -4.22 19.42 -4.17
CA GLY A 397 -4.76 20.63 -4.81
C GLY A 397 -4.11 20.85 -6.18
N SER A 398 -3.01 21.60 -6.21
CA SER A 398 -2.17 21.72 -7.41
C SER A 398 -1.59 20.36 -7.79
N ARG A 399 -1.66 20.02 -9.09
CA ARG A 399 -1.14 18.78 -9.66
C ARG A 399 -0.35 19.06 -10.94
N ALA A 400 0.54 18.15 -11.33
CA ALA A 400 1.30 18.26 -12.57
C ALA A 400 0.45 17.81 -13.77
N GLY A 401 -0.10 18.75 -14.53
CA GLY A 401 -0.89 18.44 -15.72
C GLY A 401 -0.08 17.80 -16.86
N SER A 402 1.24 17.98 -16.86
CA SER A 402 2.16 17.26 -17.75
C SER A 402 2.07 15.74 -17.59
N LEU A 403 1.89 15.21 -16.38
CA LEU A 403 1.74 13.77 -16.14
C LEU A 403 0.45 13.21 -16.74
N ILE A 404 -0.63 14.00 -16.71
CA ILE A 404 -1.91 13.66 -17.35
C ILE A 404 -1.73 13.61 -18.87
N ALA A 405 -1.13 14.66 -19.44
CA ALA A 405 -0.89 14.73 -20.88
C ALA A 405 0.02 13.60 -21.39
N MET A 406 1.11 13.31 -20.67
CA MET A 406 2.01 12.19 -21.00
C MET A 406 1.34 10.83 -20.84
N THR A 407 0.47 10.68 -19.84
CA THR A 407 -0.35 9.45 -19.68
C THR A 407 -1.23 9.26 -20.91
N TRP A 408 -2.02 10.28 -21.26
CA TRP A 408 -2.88 10.24 -22.44
C TRP A 408 -2.10 9.90 -23.72
N ALA A 409 -0.99 10.60 -23.96
CA ALA A 409 -0.16 10.40 -25.15
C ALA A 409 0.42 8.98 -25.22
N THR A 410 0.82 8.42 -24.07
CA THR A 410 1.33 7.03 -24.00
C THR A 410 0.24 6.03 -24.38
N LEU A 411 -0.96 6.15 -23.80
CA LEU A 411 -2.07 5.25 -24.10
C LEU A 411 -2.43 5.30 -25.59
N MET A 412 -2.44 6.50 -26.17
CA MET A 412 -2.72 6.72 -27.59
C MET A 412 -1.63 6.21 -28.52
N SER A 413 -0.36 6.35 -28.13
CA SER A 413 0.76 5.89 -28.94
C SER A 413 0.91 4.38 -28.95
N ILE A 414 0.57 3.69 -27.85
CA ILE A 414 0.65 2.23 -27.76
C ILE A 414 -0.60 1.60 -28.39
N GLY A 415 -1.78 2.10 -28.04
CA GLY A 415 -3.06 1.58 -28.54
C GLY A 415 -3.35 0.14 -28.09
N HIS A 416 -4.55 -0.33 -28.44
CA HIS A 416 -5.04 -1.65 -28.02
C HIS A 416 -4.11 -2.79 -28.44
N GLU A 417 -3.82 -2.91 -29.74
CA GLU A 417 -2.96 -3.96 -30.29
C GLU A 417 -1.55 -3.96 -29.71
N GLY A 418 -1.00 -2.77 -29.40
CA GLY A 418 0.28 -2.65 -28.73
C GLY A 418 0.25 -3.27 -27.34
N TYR A 419 -0.78 -2.98 -26.55
CA TYR A 419 -0.94 -3.59 -25.22
C TYR A 419 -1.22 -5.10 -25.28
N VAL A 420 -1.97 -5.58 -26.27
CA VAL A 420 -2.17 -7.03 -26.50
C VAL A 420 -0.85 -7.74 -26.75
N LYS A 421 -0.03 -7.21 -27.68
CA LYS A 421 1.30 -7.77 -27.98
C LYS A 421 2.21 -7.76 -26.77
N ILE A 422 2.32 -6.62 -26.08
CA ILE A 422 3.18 -6.49 -24.90
C ILE A 422 2.74 -7.44 -23.79
N THR A 423 1.43 -7.59 -23.57
CA THR A 423 0.87 -8.54 -22.61
C THR A 423 1.27 -9.97 -22.98
N LYS A 424 1.19 -10.33 -24.27
CA LYS A 424 1.65 -11.63 -24.76
C LYS A 424 3.10 -11.90 -24.41
N ASP A 425 3.99 -10.98 -24.80
CA ASP A 425 5.43 -11.11 -24.58
C ASP A 425 5.74 -11.28 -23.08
N ILE A 426 5.13 -10.47 -22.21
CA ILE A 426 5.35 -10.56 -20.76
C ILE A 426 4.90 -11.90 -20.19
N ILE A 427 3.71 -12.37 -20.56
CA ILE A 427 3.14 -13.59 -19.99
C ILE A 427 3.88 -14.83 -20.50
N ASP A 428 4.30 -14.85 -21.77
CA ASP A 428 5.14 -15.93 -22.31
C ASP A 428 6.50 -15.97 -21.57
N THR A 429 7.13 -14.81 -21.33
CA THR A 429 8.35 -14.72 -20.51
C THR A 429 8.12 -15.16 -19.07
N THR A 430 7.02 -14.74 -18.42
CA THR A 430 6.68 -15.21 -17.06
C THR A 430 6.53 -16.72 -17.03
N ARG A 431 5.84 -17.33 -18.01
CA ARG A 431 5.66 -18.79 -18.09
C ARG A 431 6.97 -19.52 -18.32
N TYR A 432 7.86 -18.98 -19.15
CA TYR A 432 9.21 -19.50 -19.34
C TYR A 432 10.00 -19.53 -18.03
N ILE A 433 10.04 -18.40 -17.31
CA ILE A 433 10.72 -18.30 -16.00
C ILE A 433 10.08 -19.24 -14.98
N THR A 434 8.75 -19.32 -14.95
CA THR A 434 7.99 -20.20 -14.04
C THR A 434 8.41 -21.66 -14.25
N LYS A 435 8.42 -22.13 -15.49
CA LYS A 435 8.84 -23.50 -15.84
C LYS A 435 10.30 -23.75 -15.43
N ALA A 436 11.19 -22.79 -15.68
CA ALA A 436 12.59 -22.93 -15.31
C ALA A 436 12.81 -23.01 -13.79
N VAL A 437 12.01 -22.31 -13.00
CA VAL A 437 12.02 -22.42 -11.52
C VAL A 437 11.51 -23.80 -11.08
N GLU A 438 10.44 -24.32 -11.69
CA GLU A 438 9.90 -25.67 -11.40
C GLU A 438 10.89 -26.80 -11.74
N GLU A 439 11.79 -26.59 -12.71
CA GLU A 439 12.84 -27.53 -13.09
C GLU A 439 14.03 -27.55 -12.12
N ILE A 440 14.16 -26.56 -11.23
CA ILE A 440 15.23 -26.50 -10.22
C ILE A 440 14.72 -27.16 -8.94
N LYS A 441 15.27 -28.35 -8.63
CA LYS A 441 14.80 -29.21 -7.52
C LYS A 441 14.80 -28.51 -6.16
N GLU A 442 15.75 -27.63 -5.92
CA GLU A 442 15.94 -26.92 -4.65
C GLU A 442 15.03 -25.70 -4.50
N LEU A 443 14.29 -25.33 -5.55
CA LEU A 443 13.35 -24.22 -5.54
C LEU A 443 11.91 -24.70 -5.64
N LYS A 444 11.00 -23.90 -5.09
CA LYS A 444 9.56 -24.13 -5.15
C LYS A 444 8.83 -22.82 -5.41
N LEU A 445 7.87 -22.84 -6.33
CA LEU A 445 6.96 -21.72 -6.51
C LEU A 445 6.11 -21.51 -5.25
N MET A 446 6.03 -20.26 -4.78
CA MET A 446 5.16 -19.91 -3.64
C MET A 446 3.68 -19.94 -4.03
N ALA A 447 3.38 -19.62 -5.29
CA ALA A 447 2.09 -19.80 -5.94
C ALA A 447 2.33 -19.93 -7.44
N ARG A 448 1.41 -20.57 -8.17
CA ARG A 448 1.41 -20.49 -9.63
C ARG A 448 1.00 -19.07 -10.03
N PRO A 449 1.82 -18.34 -10.80
CA PRO A 449 1.52 -16.96 -11.14
C PRO A 449 0.40 -16.89 -12.18
N ASP A 450 -0.60 -16.05 -11.93
CA ASP A 450 -1.70 -15.81 -12.86
C ASP A 450 -1.32 -14.75 -13.91
N VAL A 451 -0.38 -13.85 -13.58
CA VAL A 451 0.02 -12.71 -14.41
C VAL A 451 1.55 -12.61 -14.53
N SER A 452 2.20 -11.57 -13.99
CA SER A 452 3.60 -11.24 -14.30
C SER A 452 4.63 -11.50 -13.19
N VAL A 453 4.20 -11.83 -11.97
CA VAL A 453 5.09 -11.98 -10.81
C VAL A 453 5.37 -13.45 -10.55
N VAL A 454 6.62 -13.87 -10.60
CA VAL A 454 7.05 -15.22 -10.24
C VAL A 454 7.71 -15.18 -8.86
N ALA A 455 7.04 -15.75 -7.86
CA ALA A 455 7.54 -15.84 -6.48
C ALA A 455 7.96 -17.27 -6.15
N PHE A 456 9.13 -17.42 -5.54
CA PHE A 456 9.70 -18.71 -5.20
C PHE A 456 10.46 -18.70 -3.87
N GLU A 457 10.53 -19.88 -3.26
CA GLU A 457 11.14 -20.17 -1.96
C GLU A 457 12.02 -21.44 -2.06
N SER A 458 12.74 -21.76 -0.99
CA SER A 458 13.52 -22.99 -0.87
C SER A 458 13.38 -23.59 0.53
N SER A 459 13.27 -24.92 0.61
CA SER A 459 13.39 -25.69 1.86
C SER A 459 14.82 -26.17 2.12
N GLU A 460 15.67 -26.17 1.10
CA GLU A 460 17.02 -26.76 1.15
C GLU A 460 18.06 -25.75 1.66
N PHE A 461 17.84 -24.46 1.41
CA PHE A 461 18.72 -23.39 1.86
C PHE A 461 17.94 -22.11 2.19
N ASN A 462 18.61 -21.17 2.86
CA ASN A 462 18.05 -19.86 3.14
C ASN A 462 17.92 -19.04 1.85
N ILE A 463 16.69 -18.81 1.40
CA ILE A 463 16.38 -18.14 0.13
C ILE A 463 17.01 -16.74 -0.02
N PHE A 464 17.30 -16.04 1.08
CA PHE A 464 17.96 -14.73 0.99
C PHE A 464 19.45 -14.82 0.62
N ARG A 465 20.09 -15.99 0.78
CA ARG A 465 21.43 -16.23 0.23
C ARG A 465 21.40 -16.22 -1.30
N LEU A 466 20.35 -16.81 -1.89
CA LEU A 466 20.14 -16.73 -3.32
C LEU A 466 19.89 -15.30 -3.77
N LEU A 467 19.19 -14.49 -2.96
CA LEU A 467 19.05 -13.07 -3.23
C LEU A 467 20.40 -12.34 -3.25
N ASP A 468 21.27 -12.59 -2.27
CA ASP A 468 22.62 -12.02 -2.22
C ASP A 468 23.47 -12.45 -3.44
N ASP A 469 23.46 -13.75 -3.78
CA ASP A 469 24.20 -14.28 -4.93
C ASP A 469 23.68 -13.72 -6.26
N MET A 470 22.36 -13.61 -6.43
CA MET A 470 21.77 -12.95 -7.59
C MET A 470 22.12 -11.46 -7.64
N THR A 471 22.14 -10.78 -6.50
CA THR A 471 22.59 -9.38 -6.40
C THR A 471 24.06 -9.22 -6.81
N SER A 472 24.93 -10.15 -6.41
CA SER A 472 26.33 -10.16 -6.83
C SER A 472 26.52 -10.35 -8.35
N LYS A 473 25.56 -11.02 -9.00
CA LYS A 473 25.46 -11.17 -10.46
C LYS A 473 24.75 -9.98 -11.14
N GLY A 474 24.38 -8.95 -10.38
CA GLY A 474 23.75 -7.72 -10.87
C GLY A 474 22.23 -7.73 -10.93
N TRP A 475 21.56 -8.75 -10.36
CA TRP A 475 20.10 -8.84 -10.32
C TRP A 475 19.50 -8.22 -9.07
N HIS A 476 18.45 -7.42 -9.23
CA HIS A 476 17.74 -6.77 -8.14
C HIS A 476 16.33 -7.35 -8.03
N LEU A 477 16.22 -8.41 -7.24
CA LEU A 477 14.94 -9.09 -6.97
C LEU A 477 14.31 -8.53 -5.68
N ASN A 478 13.01 -8.77 -5.50
CA ASN A 478 12.34 -8.35 -4.27
C ASN A 478 12.36 -9.49 -3.25
N ALA A 479 12.78 -9.18 -2.02
CA ALA A 479 12.65 -10.07 -0.89
C ALA A 479 11.20 -10.08 -0.36
N LEU A 480 10.74 -11.26 0.03
CA LEU A 480 9.43 -11.52 0.62
C LEU A 480 9.59 -12.08 2.04
N GLN A 481 8.54 -11.91 2.85
CA GLN A 481 8.49 -12.40 4.23
C GLN A 481 7.09 -12.88 4.59
N ASN A 482 7.03 -13.83 5.52
CA ASN A 482 5.79 -14.47 6.00
C ASN A 482 4.99 -15.16 4.87
N PRO A 483 5.57 -16.14 4.15
CA PRO A 483 6.86 -16.80 4.40
C PRO A 483 8.05 -16.18 3.66
N SER A 484 9.27 -16.60 4.00
CA SER A 484 10.50 -16.15 3.33
C SER A 484 10.49 -16.56 1.86
N GLY A 485 10.74 -15.61 0.98
CA GLY A 485 10.80 -15.88 -0.45
C GLY A 485 11.45 -14.74 -1.20
N VAL A 486 11.55 -14.90 -2.50
CA VAL A 486 11.95 -13.85 -3.43
C VAL A 486 11.00 -13.85 -4.61
N HIS A 487 10.82 -12.71 -5.26
CA HIS A 487 10.12 -12.68 -6.54
C HIS A 487 10.82 -11.84 -7.59
N ILE A 488 10.43 -12.11 -8.84
CA ILE A 488 10.66 -11.26 -10.00
C ILE A 488 9.31 -10.84 -10.60
N ALA A 489 9.09 -9.54 -10.71
CA ALA A 489 7.98 -8.97 -11.47
C ALA A 489 8.45 -8.71 -12.91
N VAL A 490 8.01 -9.55 -13.84
CA VAL A 490 8.38 -9.48 -15.26
C VAL A 490 7.81 -8.21 -15.87
N THR A 491 8.65 -7.49 -16.62
CA THR A 491 8.33 -6.25 -17.35
C THR A 491 8.80 -6.36 -18.80
N LYS A 492 8.52 -5.35 -19.63
CA LYS A 492 8.97 -5.31 -21.03
C LYS A 492 10.49 -5.44 -21.17
N LEU A 493 11.26 -4.99 -20.17
CA LEU A 493 12.73 -5.11 -20.19
C LEU A 493 13.21 -6.56 -20.06
N HIS A 494 12.40 -7.43 -19.46
CA HIS A 494 12.71 -8.85 -19.29
C HIS A 494 12.35 -9.68 -20.53
N THR A 495 11.51 -9.13 -21.41
CA THR A 495 11.14 -9.77 -22.70
C THR A 495 12.15 -9.47 -23.81
N LEU A 496 13.18 -8.67 -23.52
CA LEU A 496 14.26 -8.39 -24.47
C LEU A 496 15.07 -9.67 -24.75
N PRO A 497 15.60 -9.86 -25.97
CA PRO A 497 16.33 -11.07 -26.34
C PRO A 497 17.46 -11.42 -25.37
N GLY A 498 17.46 -12.65 -24.86
CA GLY A 498 18.51 -13.18 -23.99
C GLY A 498 18.40 -12.82 -22.51
N VAL A 499 17.51 -11.90 -22.12
CA VAL A 499 17.41 -11.46 -20.71
C VAL A 499 16.82 -12.55 -19.82
N ALA A 500 15.74 -13.19 -20.26
CA ALA A 500 15.10 -14.28 -19.51
C ALA A 500 16.01 -15.51 -19.43
N GLU A 501 16.74 -15.83 -20.50
CA GLU A 501 17.73 -16.91 -20.53
C GLU A 501 18.89 -16.62 -19.59
N ARG A 502 19.41 -15.39 -19.58
CA ARG A 502 20.44 -14.94 -18.63
C ARG A 502 19.94 -15.11 -17.20
N PHE A 503 18.72 -14.66 -16.90
CA PHE A 503 18.11 -14.80 -15.57
C PHE A 503 18.10 -16.27 -15.12
N VAL A 504 17.59 -17.16 -15.97
CA VAL A 504 17.49 -18.60 -15.65
C VAL A 504 18.87 -19.24 -15.47
N ASN A 505 19.84 -18.88 -16.31
CA ASN A 505 21.20 -19.41 -16.21
C ASN A 505 21.90 -18.94 -14.92
N ASP A 506 21.78 -17.67 -14.58
CA ASP A 506 22.32 -17.10 -13.35
C ASP A 506 21.65 -17.69 -12.10
N LEU A 507 20.33 -17.92 -12.15
CA LEU A 507 19.56 -18.57 -11.10
C LEU A 507 20.05 -20.02 -10.88
N LYS A 508 20.21 -20.81 -11.95
CA LYS A 508 20.74 -22.18 -11.90
C LYS A 508 22.17 -22.20 -11.36
N SER A 509 23.02 -21.28 -11.81
CA SER A 509 24.39 -21.13 -11.31
C SER A 509 24.41 -20.80 -9.82
N ALA A 510 23.61 -19.84 -9.37
CA ALA A 510 23.59 -19.42 -7.97
C ALA A 510 23.10 -20.54 -7.05
N VAL A 511 22.06 -21.29 -7.45
CA VAL A 511 21.61 -22.47 -6.70
C VAL A 511 22.72 -23.52 -6.63
N LYS A 512 23.38 -23.82 -7.75
CA LYS A 512 24.52 -24.76 -7.76
C LYS A 512 25.65 -24.32 -6.84
N ASP A 513 26.00 -23.04 -6.85
CA ASP A 513 27.06 -22.47 -6.03
C ASP A 513 26.72 -22.60 -4.53
N ILE A 514 25.47 -22.28 -4.14
CA ILE A 514 24.97 -22.42 -2.77
C ILE A 514 25.02 -23.89 -2.30
N MET A 515 24.60 -24.83 -3.14
CA MET A 515 24.60 -26.25 -2.79
C MET A 515 26.01 -26.86 -2.73
N SER A 516 26.99 -26.26 -3.39
CA SER A 516 28.39 -26.73 -3.39
C SER A 516 29.23 -26.22 -2.21
N LYS A 517 28.81 -25.10 -1.58
CA LYS A 517 29.53 -24.46 -0.48
C LYS A 517 28.88 -24.85 0.86
N ASP A 518 29.64 -25.45 1.76
CA ASP A 518 29.24 -25.65 3.17
C ASP A 518 29.28 -24.34 4.00
N ASP A 519 29.60 -23.22 3.34
CA ASP A 519 29.66 -21.93 4.00
C ASP A 519 28.26 -21.44 4.39
N ARG A 520 28.10 -21.13 5.67
CA ARG A 520 26.87 -20.61 6.28
C ARG A 520 26.86 -19.09 6.38
N GLN A 521 27.89 -18.39 5.89
CA GLN A 521 27.92 -16.94 5.91
C GLN A 521 26.76 -16.36 5.09
N LEU A 522 26.00 -15.50 5.76
CA LEU A 522 24.91 -14.72 5.16
C LEU A 522 25.49 -13.43 4.58
N GLY A 523 25.07 -13.07 3.37
CA GLY A 523 25.32 -11.74 2.85
C GLY A 523 24.50 -10.68 3.59
N LYS A 524 24.69 -9.42 3.22
CA LYS A 524 24.07 -8.28 3.92
C LYS A 524 22.55 -8.36 3.91
N VAL A 525 21.94 -8.71 2.78
CA VAL A 525 20.47 -8.74 2.65
C VAL A 525 19.91 -9.91 3.45
N ALA A 526 20.52 -11.09 3.34
CA ALA A 526 20.11 -12.24 4.14
C ALA A 526 20.21 -11.99 5.65
N ALA A 527 21.25 -11.31 6.12
CA ALA A 527 21.38 -10.95 7.54
C ALA A 527 20.24 -10.03 8.02
N ILE A 528 19.83 -9.03 7.23
CA ILE A 528 18.73 -8.11 7.57
C ILE A 528 17.39 -8.87 7.61
N TYR A 529 17.06 -9.64 6.58
CA TYR A 529 15.76 -10.33 6.53
C TYR A 529 15.67 -11.46 7.57
N CYS A 530 16.76 -12.18 7.86
CA CYS A 530 16.75 -13.19 8.91
C CYS A 530 16.65 -12.59 10.32
N SER A 531 17.39 -11.51 10.59
CA SER A 531 17.33 -10.83 11.88
C SER A 531 15.94 -10.23 12.13
N THR A 532 15.35 -9.53 11.16
CA THR A 532 14.00 -8.98 11.28
C THR A 532 12.92 -10.04 11.52
N GLN A 533 13.02 -11.22 10.91
CA GLN A 533 12.06 -12.30 11.13
C GLN A 533 12.13 -12.93 12.53
N SER A 534 13.32 -12.93 13.16
CA SER A 534 13.55 -13.52 14.48
C SER A 534 13.18 -12.59 15.65
N ILE A 535 12.96 -11.29 15.40
CA ILE A 535 12.61 -10.30 16.44
C ILE A 535 11.11 -10.41 16.79
N PRO A 536 10.74 -10.75 18.05
CA PRO A 536 9.32 -10.91 18.43
C PRO A 536 8.52 -9.60 18.46
N ASP A 537 9.13 -8.47 18.82
CA ASP A 537 8.48 -7.15 18.80
C ASP A 537 8.76 -6.41 17.49
N LYS A 538 7.77 -6.46 16.60
CA LYS A 538 7.82 -5.77 15.31
C LYS A 538 7.95 -4.24 15.42
N SER A 539 7.72 -3.64 16.60
CA SER A 539 7.94 -2.20 16.77
C SER A 539 9.40 -1.81 16.58
N ILE A 540 10.34 -2.68 16.98
CA ILE A 540 11.79 -2.43 16.82
C ILE A 540 12.16 -2.41 15.33
N ILE A 541 11.53 -3.27 14.54
CA ILE A 541 11.71 -3.30 13.08
C ILE A 541 11.20 -2.00 12.45
N ALA A 542 10.07 -1.48 12.93
CA ALA A 542 9.54 -0.20 12.46
C ALA A 542 10.51 0.96 12.81
N ASP A 543 11.07 0.97 14.02
CA ASP A 543 12.05 1.98 14.43
C ASP A 543 13.30 1.94 13.51
N VAL A 544 13.81 0.75 13.19
CA VAL A 544 14.93 0.59 12.22
C VAL A 544 14.54 1.08 10.82
N ALA A 545 13.33 0.78 10.35
CA ALA A 545 12.85 1.26 9.06
C ALA A 545 12.74 2.79 9.01
N TYR A 546 12.35 3.43 10.13
CA TYR A 546 12.35 4.89 10.22
C TYR A 546 13.75 5.48 10.20
N LEU A 547 14.72 4.83 10.85
CA LEU A 547 16.12 5.26 10.78
C LEU A 547 16.68 5.19 9.35
N PHE A 548 16.29 4.18 8.56
CA PHE A 548 16.63 4.13 7.14
C PHE A 548 16.07 5.34 6.38
N LEU A 549 14.81 5.72 6.63
CA LEU A 549 14.21 6.90 6.01
C LEU A 549 14.92 8.19 6.43
N ASP A 550 15.23 8.35 7.72
CA ASP A 550 16.01 9.51 8.21
C ASP A 550 17.38 9.60 7.55
N ALA A 551 18.05 8.45 7.38
CA ALA A 551 19.35 8.39 6.72
C ALA A 551 19.28 8.79 5.24
N CYS A 552 18.18 8.53 4.52
CA CYS A 552 17.98 9.01 3.15
C CYS A 552 17.92 10.55 3.03
N TYR A 553 17.55 11.24 4.11
CA TYR A 553 17.51 12.71 4.18
C TYR A 553 18.71 13.32 4.91
N ASN A 554 19.71 12.51 5.27
CA ASN A 554 20.89 12.97 5.97
C ASN A 554 21.88 13.63 5.00
N THR A 555 22.13 14.92 5.21
CA THR A 555 23.07 15.74 4.43
C THR A 555 24.36 16.08 5.18
N LYS A 556 24.61 15.44 6.33
CA LYS A 556 25.85 15.63 7.10
C LYS A 556 26.99 14.94 6.37
N ASP A 557 27.85 15.75 5.74
CA ASP A 557 29.11 15.26 5.22
C ASP A 557 30.01 14.84 6.41
N LYS A 558 30.25 13.53 6.60
CA LYS A 558 31.39 13.11 7.43
C LYS A 558 32.65 13.43 6.62
N PRO A 559 33.65 14.14 7.17
CA PRO A 559 34.96 14.19 6.53
C PRO A 559 35.46 12.76 6.39
N ILE A 560 35.76 12.35 5.15
CA ILE A 560 36.40 11.06 4.89
C ILE A 560 37.70 11.07 5.70
N ALA A 561 37.75 10.25 6.76
CA ALA A 561 39.00 10.00 7.46
C ALA A 561 39.90 9.26 6.48
N ASN A 562 40.73 10.01 5.74
CA ASN A 562 41.79 9.46 4.93
C ASN A 562 42.70 8.65 5.86
N GLY A 563 42.68 7.33 5.68
CA GLY A 563 43.61 6.42 6.31
C GLY A 563 45.04 6.81 5.94
N SER A 564 45.82 7.12 6.97
CA SER A 564 47.27 6.91 7.06
C SER A 564 48.09 7.07 5.77
N GLY A 565 48.50 8.30 5.48
CA GLY A 565 49.76 8.57 4.80
C GLY A 565 50.79 9.01 5.84
N LYS A 566 51.63 8.10 6.32
CA LYS A 566 52.94 8.50 6.86
C LYS A 566 53.76 9.03 5.70
N HIS A 567 54.07 10.32 5.72
CA HIS A 567 55.44 10.85 5.58
C HIS A 567 55.49 12.27 6.13
#